data_AF-A0A0D2ITF6-F1
#
_entry.id   AF-A0A0D2ITF6-F1
#
_cell.length_a   1.000
_cell.length_b   1.000
_cell.length_c   1.000
_cell.angle_alpha   90.00
_cell.angle_beta   90.00
_cell.angle_gamma   90.00
#
_symmetry.space_group_name_H-M   'P 1'
#
loop_
_entity.id
_entity.type
_entity.pdbx_description
1 polymer ?
#
loop_
_entity_poly.entity_id
_entity_poly.type
_entity_poly.pdbx_seq_one_letter_code
_entity_poly.pdbx_strand_id
1 'polypeptide(L)'
;MDISTEPFRPGVLERLDLDPETMLLNLNPRLIVVRLTGFQRDGEYEGMAGHDINYLAVSGILSMLGGCDQLLSPPMNLLADFAGGGLVAFTGALLALIQRSLNGKGHVVNANMAGGVSHTGKLARLSARTRRCYEYKDGGKYLAVDTLEPQF
;
A
#
# COMPACT_ATOMS: atom_id res chain seq x y z
N MET A 1 15.45 14.55 -14.64
CA MET A 1 14.48 14.00 -13.67
C MET A 1 15.07 12.74 -13.07
N ASP A 2 15.05 12.61 -11.74
CA ASP A 2 15.64 11.47 -11.04
C ASP A 2 14.66 10.31 -10.82
N ILE A 3 13.41 10.65 -10.52
CA ILE A 3 12.34 9.71 -10.20
C ILE A 3 11.10 10.10 -10.99
N SER A 4 10.45 9.12 -11.62
CA SER A 4 9.12 9.25 -12.22
C SER A 4 8.13 8.32 -11.52
N THR A 5 6.95 8.83 -11.19
CA THR A 5 5.88 8.04 -10.57
C THR A 5 4.78 7.77 -11.59
N GLU A 6 4.40 6.50 -11.69
CA GLU A 6 3.48 5.97 -12.68
C GLU A 6 2.29 5.31 -11.97
N PRO A 7 1.15 6.03 -11.85
CA PRO A 7 -0.03 5.54 -11.15
C PRO A 7 -1.07 4.90 -12.09
N PHE A 8 -0.69 4.53 -13.32
CA PHE A 8 -1.65 4.03 -14.30
C PHE A 8 -1.85 2.52 -14.16
N ARG A 9 -2.88 2.02 -14.86
CA ARG A 9 -3.06 0.58 -15.00
C ARG A 9 -1.88 -0.04 -15.75
N PRO A 10 -1.60 -1.33 -15.50
CA PRO A 10 -0.66 -2.07 -16.32
C PRO A 10 -0.95 -1.94 -17.82
N GLY A 11 0.09 -1.79 -18.64
CA GLY A 11 -0.02 -1.64 -20.09
C GLY A 11 -0.32 -0.22 -20.58
N VAL A 12 -0.52 0.79 -19.72
CA VAL A 12 -0.78 2.18 -20.19
C VAL A 12 0.47 2.81 -20.79
N LEU A 13 1.62 2.74 -20.12
CA LEU A 13 2.87 3.32 -20.64
C LEU A 13 3.33 2.59 -21.90
N GLU A 14 3.17 1.29 -21.93
CA GLU A 14 3.50 0.43 -23.06
C GLU A 14 2.71 0.84 -24.30
N ARG A 15 1.41 1.16 -24.16
CA ARG A 15 0.56 1.67 -25.26
C ARG A 15 0.88 3.09 -25.71
N LEU A 16 1.61 3.84 -24.90
CA LEU A 16 2.05 5.20 -25.20
C LEU A 16 3.49 5.24 -25.73
N ASP A 17 4.10 4.08 -26.01
CA ASP A 17 5.51 3.95 -26.35
C ASP A 17 6.41 4.62 -25.29
N LEU A 18 6.09 4.42 -24.02
CA LEU A 18 6.83 4.95 -22.87
C LEU A 18 7.18 3.84 -21.88
N ASP A 19 7.33 2.60 -22.36
CA ASP A 19 7.69 1.47 -21.51
C ASP A 19 8.99 1.74 -20.72
N PRO A 20 9.00 1.55 -19.39
CA PRO A 20 10.17 1.85 -18.58
C PRO A 20 11.42 1.07 -18.98
N GLU A 21 11.30 -0.24 -19.23
CA GLU A 21 12.44 -1.13 -19.43
C GLU A 21 13.04 -1.00 -20.83
N THR A 22 12.18 -0.90 -21.85
CA THR A 22 12.59 -0.86 -23.25
C THR A 22 12.82 0.54 -23.78
N MET A 23 12.27 1.59 -23.16
CA MET A 23 12.40 2.97 -23.63
C MET A 23 12.97 3.92 -22.59
N LEU A 24 12.31 4.12 -21.45
CA LEU A 24 12.70 5.20 -20.53
C LEU A 24 14.10 5.02 -19.94
N LEU A 25 14.46 3.78 -19.57
CA LEU A 25 15.80 3.48 -19.06
C LEU A 25 16.89 3.54 -20.13
N ASN A 26 16.55 3.35 -21.41
CA ASN A 26 17.50 3.56 -22.51
C ASN A 26 17.80 5.05 -22.73
N LEU A 27 16.77 5.91 -22.59
CA LEU A 27 16.92 7.36 -22.70
C LEU A 27 17.62 7.97 -21.49
N ASN A 28 17.34 7.45 -20.29
CA ASN A 28 17.99 7.87 -19.05
C ASN A 28 18.30 6.66 -18.16
N PRO A 29 19.51 6.08 -18.28
CA PRO A 29 19.93 4.92 -17.49
C PRO A 29 19.98 5.14 -15.98
N ARG A 30 19.86 6.39 -15.51
CA ARG A 30 19.83 6.75 -14.08
C ARG A 30 18.40 6.97 -13.56
N LEU A 31 17.38 6.89 -14.41
CA LEU A 31 15.99 7.12 -14.03
C LEU A 31 15.47 6.02 -13.12
N ILE A 32 14.80 6.40 -12.03
CA ILE A 32 14.00 5.48 -11.23
C ILE A 32 12.54 5.65 -11.65
N VAL A 33 11.88 4.57 -12.02
CA VAL A 33 10.45 4.58 -12.37
C VAL A 33 9.68 3.81 -11.31
N VAL A 34 8.84 4.51 -10.55
CA VAL A 34 8.00 3.92 -9.51
C VAL A 34 6.63 3.66 -10.09
N ARG A 35 6.32 2.40 -10.35
CA ARG A 35 5.02 1.92 -10.83
C ARG A 35 4.16 1.58 -9.62
N LEU A 36 3.13 2.38 -9.36
CA LEU A 36 2.23 2.22 -8.22
C LEU A 36 0.86 1.76 -8.72
N THR A 37 0.50 0.52 -8.39
CA THR A 37 -0.77 -0.09 -8.78
C THR A 37 -1.59 -0.52 -7.57
N GLY A 38 -2.88 -0.76 -7.78
CA GLY A 38 -3.75 -1.33 -6.75
C GLY A 38 -3.41 -2.80 -6.45
N PHE A 39 -3.42 -3.60 -7.51
CA PHE A 39 -3.07 -5.02 -7.48
C PHE A 39 -1.67 -5.26 -8.05
N GLN A 40 -1.16 -6.47 -7.80
CA GLN A 40 0.08 -6.93 -8.40
C GLN A 40 -0.03 -6.94 -9.93
N ARG A 41 1.03 -6.48 -10.61
CA ARG A 41 1.05 -6.24 -12.06
C ARG A 41 1.10 -7.49 -12.91
N ASP A 42 1.51 -8.62 -12.32
CA ASP A 42 1.67 -9.94 -12.93
C ASP A 42 0.75 -10.97 -12.26
N GLY A 43 -0.40 -10.52 -11.76
CA GLY A 43 -1.35 -11.33 -11.00
C GLY A 43 -2.74 -11.39 -11.63
N GLU A 44 -3.59 -12.28 -11.09
CA GLU A 44 -4.97 -12.51 -11.56
C GLU A 44 -5.80 -11.21 -11.68
N TYR A 45 -5.50 -10.22 -10.84
CA TYR A 45 -6.25 -8.96 -10.77
C TYR A 45 -5.55 -7.77 -11.45
N GLU A 46 -4.51 -7.98 -12.27
CA GLU A 46 -3.70 -6.87 -12.85
C GLU A 46 -4.56 -5.83 -13.59
N GLY A 47 -5.56 -6.29 -14.34
CA GLY A 47 -6.44 -5.46 -15.17
C GLY A 47 -7.66 -4.94 -14.41
N MET A 48 -7.89 -5.41 -13.19
CA MET A 48 -9.11 -5.14 -12.44
C MET A 48 -9.15 -3.71 -11.92
N ALA A 49 -10.31 -3.07 -12.05
CA ALA A 49 -10.57 -1.78 -11.40
C ALA A 49 -10.77 -1.98 -9.90
N GLY A 50 -10.27 -1.05 -9.09
CA GLY A 50 -10.50 -1.08 -7.66
C GLY A 50 -10.19 0.25 -7.01
N HIS A 51 -10.58 0.35 -5.75
CA HIS A 51 -10.20 1.38 -4.80
C HIS A 51 -9.65 0.71 -3.54
N ASP A 52 -9.19 1.52 -2.58
CA ASP A 52 -8.63 1.09 -1.30
C ASP A 52 -9.34 -0.15 -0.70
N ILE A 53 -10.67 -0.09 -0.57
CA ILE A 53 -11.48 -1.17 0.01
C ILE A 53 -11.33 -2.52 -0.73
N ASN A 54 -11.16 -2.50 -2.06
CA ASN A 54 -10.96 -3.71 -2.85
C ASN A 54 -9.58 -4.31 -2.57
N TYR A 55 -8.56 -3.47 -2.45
CA TYR A 55 -7.20 -3.90 -2.11
C TYR A 55 -7.14 -4.42 -0.67
N LEU A 56 -7.89 -3.82 0.26
CA LEU A 56 -8.06 -4.33 1.62
C LEU A 56 -8.76 -5.69 1.65
N ALA A 57 -9.77 -5.90 0.81
CA ALA A 57 -10.48 -7.17 0.71
C ALA A 57 -9.53 -8.28 0.23
N VAL A 58 -8.82 -8.07 -0.87
CA VAL A 58 -7.87 -9.05 -1.44
C VAL A 58 -6.68 -9.28 -0.51
N SER A 59 -6.18 -8.23 0.14
CA SER A 59 -5.09 -8.38 1.10
C SER A 59 -5.48 -9.24 2.30
N GLY A 60 -6.78 -9.33 2.61
CA GLY A 60 -7.38 -9.98 3.77
C GLY A 60 -7.24 -9.18 5.08
N ILE A 61 -6.95 -7.88 4.98
CA ILE A 61 -6.94 -6.97 6.13
C ILE A 61 -8.35 -6.43 6.42
N LEU A 62 -9.19 -6.28 5.38
CA LEU A 62 -10.56 -5.78 5.56
C LEU A 62 -11.37 -6.62 6.56
N SER A 63 -11.21 -7.95 6.56
CA SER A 63 -11.91 -8.85 7.48
C SER A 63 -11.55 -8.62 8.96
N MET A 64 -10.46 -7.90 9.23
CA MET A 64 -10.03 -7.54 10.58
C MET A 64 -10.52 -6.14 10.99
N LEU A 65 -11.17 -5.40 10.10
CA LEU A 65 -11.60 -4.02 10.31
C LEU A 65 -13.09 -4.01 10.67
N GLY A 66 -13.40 -4.10 11.96
CA GLY A 66 -14.76 -4.05 12.48
C GLY A 66 -14.77 -4.03 14.01
N GLY A 67 -15.85 -3.49 14.57
CA GLY A 67 -16.19 -3.66 16.00
C GLY A 67 -16.93 -4.99 16.23
N CYS A 68 -17.15 -5.36 17.49
CA CYS A 68 -17.76 -6.64 17.87
C CYS A 68 -19.11 -6.94 17.18
N ASP A 69 -19.90 -5.90 16.85
CA ASP A 69 -21.26 -6.05 16.31
C ASP A 69 -21.64 -5.02 15.21
N GLN A 70 -20.65 -4.37 14.58
CA GLN A 70 -20.92 -3.35 13.54
C GLN A 70 -20.47 -3.80 12.15
N LEU A 71 -21.15 -3.27 11.12
CA LEU A 71 -20.73 -3.43 9.72
C LEU A 71 -19.27 -3.01 9.55
N LEU A 72 -18.56 -3.76 8.71
CA LEU A 72 -17.20 -3.45 8.26
C LEU A 72 -17.17 -2.02 7.72
N SER A 73 -16.51 -1.12 8.45
CA SER A 73 -16.28 0.25 8.00
C SER A 73 -14.81 0.38 7.63
N PRO A 74 -14.48 0.53 6.33
CA PRO A 74 -13.09 0.73 5.93
C PRO A 74 -12.59 2.06 6.53
N PRO A 75 -11.34 2.13 7.01
CA PRO A 75 -10.77 3.32 7.63
C PRO A 75 -10.41 4.36 6.55
N MET A 76 -11.44 4.90 5.91
CA MET A 76 -11.34 5.72 4.70
C MET A 76 -10.47 4.99 3.66
N ASN A 77 -9.38 5.61 3.23
CA ASN A 77 -8.38 5.02 2.35
C ASN A 77 -6.96 5.02 2.97
N LEU A 78 -6.85 5.07 4.30
CA LEU A 78 -5.56 5.20 4.99
C LEU A 78 -4.67 3.97 4.86
N LEU A 79 -5.28 2.79 4.72
CA LEU A 79 -4.53 1.53 4.82
C LEU A 79 -3.93 1.10 3.49
N ALA A 80 -4.70 1.00 2.41
CA ALA A 80 -4.16 0.52 1.14
C ALA A 80 -3.57 1.66 0.32
N ASP A 81 -4.26 2.79 0.14
CA ASP A 81 -3.75 3.89 -0.71
C ASP A 81 -2.49 4.53 -0.10
N PHE A 82 -2.49 4.79 1.21
CA PHE A 82 -1.36 5.43 1.88
C PHE A 82 -0.35 4.43 2.45
N ALA A 83 -0.74 3.62 3.45
CA ALA A 83 0.23 2.76 4.14
C ALA A 83 0.75 1.61 3.26
N GLY A 84 -0.14 0.96 2.49
CA GLY A 84 0.21 -0.13 1.58
C GLY A 84 0.72 0.34 0.21
N GLY A 85 0.32 1.54 -0.22
CA GLY A 85 0.65 2.09 -1.53
C GLY A 85 1.74 3.15 -1.42
N GLY A 86 1.35 4.36 -1.03
CA GLY A 86 2.22 5.53 -0.99
C GLY A 86 3.52 5.33 -0.20
N LEU A 87 3.46 4.80 1.03
CA LEU A 87 4.64 4.57 1.86
C LEU A 87 5.53 3.45 1.30
N VAL A 88 4.93 2.40 0.73
CA VAL A 88 5.69 1.31 0.10
C VAL A 88 6.40 1.81 -1.17
N ALA A 89 5.70 2.58 -2.00
CA ALA A 89 6.26 3.23 -3.19
C ALA A 89 7.39 4.20 -2.83
N PHE A 90 7.18 5.03 -1.81
CA PHE A 90 8.21 5.94 -1.29
C PHE A 90 9.43 5.19 -0.79
N THR A 91 9.23 4.14 0.02
CA THR A 91 10.32 3.29 0.53
C THR A 91 11.09 2.64 -0.62
N GLY A 92 10.40 2.08 -1.61
CA GLY A 92 11.01 1.48 -2.79
C GLY A 92 11.82 2.50 -3.61
N ALA A 93 11.32 3.74 -3.74
CA ALA A 93 12.04 4.83 -4.41
C ALA A 93 13.33 5.20 -3.66
N LEU A 94 13.29 5.29 -2.32
CA LEU A 94 14.49 5.54 -1.50
C LEU A 94 15.50 4.39 -1.63
N LEU A 95 15.05 3.14 -1.59
CA LEU A 95 15.93 1.99 -1.78
C LEU A 95 16.58 1.98 -3.17
N ALA A 96 15.82 2.32 -4.21
CA ALA A 96 16.35 2.46 -5.57
C ALA A 96 17.36 3.62 -5.68
N LEU A 97 17.15 4.73 -4.96
CA LEU A 97 18.12 5.83 -4.88
C LEU A 97 19.42 5.39 -4.21
N ILE A 98 19.33 4.64 -3.11
CA ILE A 98 20.49 4.08 -2.42
C ILE A 98 21.24 3.13 -3.37
N GLN A 99 20.54 2.20 -4.02
CA GLN A 99 21.15 1.29 -4.97
C GLN A 99 21.83 2.02 -6.14
N ARG A 100 21.17 3.06 -6.68
CA ARG A 100 21.71 3.93 -7.72
C ARG A 100 22.97 4.67 -7.27
N SER A 101 23.10 5.03 -5.99
CA SER A 101 24.34 5.63 -5.47
C SER A 101 25.52 4.65 -5.47
N LEU A 102 25.26 3.35 -5.43
CA LEU A 102 26.29 2.31 -5.41
C LEU A 102 26.75 1.91 -6.82
N ASN A 103 25.83 1.84 -7.79
CA ASN A 103 26.12 1.30 -9.12
C ASN A 103 25.88 2.29 -10.27
N GLY A 104 25.38 3.50 -9.97
CA GLY A 104 25.08 4.56 -10.94
C GLY A 104 23.80 4.37 -11.76
N LYS A 105 23.12 3.22 -11.67
CA LYS A 105 21.98 2.86 -12.53
C LYS A 105 20.64 3.03 -11.81
N GLY A 106 19.65 3.47 -12.56
CA GLY A 106 18.25 3.52 -12.15
C GLY A 106 17.59 2.15 -12.15
N HIS A 107 16.33 2.09 -11.74
CA HIS A 107 15.57 0.84 -11.65
C HIS A 107 14.06 1.09 -11.74
N VAL A 108 13.32 0.06 -12.15
CA VAL A 108 11.86 0.05 -12.08
C VAL A 108 11.45 -0.50 -10.71
N VAL A 109 10.73 0.30 -9.94
CA VAL A 109 10.18 -0.08 -8.63
C VAL A 109 8.70 -0.42 -8.83
N ASN A 110 8.33 -1.67 -8.64
CA ASN A 110 6.93 -2.10 -8.66
C ASN A 110 6.37 -2.14 -7.24
N ALA A 111 5.43 -1.25 -6.94
CA ALA A 111 4.70 -1.21 -5.67
C ALA A 111 3.22 -1.48 -5.93
N ASN A 112 2.60 -2.34 -5.11
CA ASN A 112 1.16 -2.57 -5.18
C ASN A 112 0.49 -2.48 -3.81
N MET A 113 -0.68 -1.84 -3.77
CA MET A 113 -1.39 -1.52 -2.54
C MET A 113 -1.84 -2.78 -1.79
N ALA A 114 -2.36 -3.79 -2.49
CA ALA A 114 -2.84 -5.04 -1.89
C ALA A 114 -1.73 -5.84 -1.19
N GLY A 115 -0.57 -5.97 -1.84
CA GLY A 115 0.61 -6.62 -1.27
C GLY A 115 1.23 -5.80 -0.15
N GLY A 116 1.31 -4.48 -0.31
CA GLY A 116 1.85 -3.58 0.70
C GLY A 116 1.05 -3.57 1.98
N VAL A 117 -0.28 -3.49 1.90
CA VAL A 117 -1.13 -3.53 3.11
C VAL A 117 -1.15 -4.92 3.74
N SER A 118 -1.08 -6.00 2.94
CA SER A 118 -0.89 -7.35 3.45
C SER A 118 0.41 -7.48 4.24
N HIS A 119 1.49 -6.86 3.77
CA HIS A 119 2.77 -6.81 4.47
C HIS A 119 2.70 -6.02 5.78
N THR A 120 2.21 -4.78 5.74
CA THR A 120 2.11 -3.91 6.92
C THR A 120 1.17 -4.48 7.98
N GLY A 121 0.08 -5.15 7.57
CA GLY A 121 -0.89 -5.76 8.46
C GLY A 121 -0.49 -7.11 9.06
N LYS A 122 0.71 -7.64 8.77
CA LYS A 122 1.15 -8.97 9.26
C LYS A 122 1.11 -9.10 10.79
N LEU A 123 1.62 -8.10 11.52
CA LEU A 123 1.63 -8.17 12.97
C LEU A 123 0.21 -8.20 13.53
N ALA A 124 -0.66 -7.33 13.01
CA ALA A 124 -2.06 -7.26 13.42
C ALA A 124 -2.78 -8.60 13.21
N ARG A 125 -2.43 -9.36 12.17
CA ARG A 125 -2.98 -10.71 11.90
C ARG A 125 -2.57 -11.72 12.96
N LEU A 126 -1.30 -11.68 13.37
CA LEU A 126 -0.76 -12.59 14.37
C LEU A 126 -1.23 -12.22 15.78
N SER A 127 -1.48 -10.93 16.03
CA SER A 127 -1.84 -10.39 17.34
C SER A 127 -3.36 -10.24 17.54
N ALA A 128 -4.19 -10.89 16.71
CA ALA A 128 -5.64 -10.79 16.79
C ALA A 128 -6.19 -11.45 18.08
N ARG A 129 -6.00 -10.79 19.22
CA ARG A 129 -6.68 -11.04 20.49
C ARG A 129 -7.57 -9.84 20.82
N THR A 130 -8.70 -10.17 21.44
CA THR A 130 -9.75 -9.32 22.03
C THR A 130 -9.53 -7.82 21.93
N ARG A 131 -10.11 -7.19 20.90
CA ARG A 131 -10.39 -5.75 20.91
C ARG A 131 -11.62 -5.50 21.79
N ARG A 132 -11.53 -4.55 22.71
CA ARG A 132 -12.69 -4.03 23.45
C ARG A 132 -12.79 -2.53 23.20
N CYS A 133 -13.95 -2.08 22.73
CA CYS A 133 -14.27 -0.66 22.64
C CYS A 133 -15.23 -0.33 23.78
N TYR A 134 -14.98 0.77 24.50
CA TYR A 134 -15.88 1.27 25.53
C TYR A 134 -16.45 2.63 25.11
N GLU A 135 -17.77 2.80 25.25
CA GLU A 135 -18.45 4.06 24.99
C GLU A 135 -18.58 4.83 26.31
N TYR A 136 -18.10 6.08 26.37
CA TYR A 136 -18.29 6.96 27.51
C TYR A 136 -19.44 7.94 27.19
N LYS A 137 -20.54 7.89 27.94
CA LYS A 137 -21.69 8.77 27.74
C LYS A 137 -21.51 10.10 28.46
N ASP A 138 -20.71 10.99 27.87
CA ASP A 138 -20.83 12.43 28.12
C ASP A 138 -20.59 13.22 26.81
N GLY A 139 -21.65 13.83 26.30
CA GLY A 139 -21.60 14.75 25.15
C GLY A 139 -21.19 14.16 23.78
N GLY A 140 -21.26 12.84 23.56
CA GLY A 140 -20.95 12.22 22.26
C GLY A 140 -19.46 12.08 21.94
N LYS A 141 -18.60 12.11 22.95
CA LYS A 141 -17.16 11.85 22.81
C LYS A 141 -16.86 10.38 23.12
N TYR A 142 -15.92 9.79 22.37
CA TYR A 142 -15.50 8.40 22.55
C TYR A 142 -14.07 8.35 23.11
N LEU A 143 -13.82 7.41 24.03
CA LEU A 143 -12.48 7.12 24.55
C LEU A 143 -12.09 5.70 24.12
N ALA A 144 -10.96 5.56 23.42
CA ALA A 144 -10.35 4.26 23.17
C ALA A 144 -9.47 3.89 24.38
N VAL A 145 -9.78 2.78 25.04
CA VAL A 145 -8.99 2.24 26.16
C VAL A 145 -8.51 0.86 25.76
N ASP A 146 -7.21 0.63 25.86
CA ASP A 146 -6.59 -0.68 25.65
C ASP A 146 -5.67 -0.98 26.84
N THR A 147 -6.02 -1.98 27.64
CA THR A 147 -5.25 -2.42 28.81
C THR A 147 -4.45 -3.67 28.41
N LEU A 148 -3.49 -3.48 27.50
CA LEU A 148 -2.64 -4.57 26.99
C LEU A 148 -1.80 -5.17 28.11
N GLU A 149 -1.18 -4.33 28.93
CA GLU A 149 -0.36 -4.76 30.05
C GLU A 149 -1.13 -4.72 31.39
N PRO A 150 -0.88 -5.66 32.32
CA PRO A 150 -1.63 -5.77 33.59
C PRO A 150 -1.56 -4.54 34.51
N GLN A 151 -0.57 -3.66 34.33
CA GLN A 151 -0.39 -2.46 35.14
C GLN A 151 -1.20 -1.24 34.69
N PHE A 152 -1.88 -1.32 33.53
CA PHE A 152 -2.67 -0.22 32.96
C PHE A 152 -4.18 -0.42 33.14
#